data_AF-A0A9Q0QIR7-F1
#
_entry.id   AF-A0A9Q0QIR7-F1
#
_cell.length_a   1.000
_cell.length_b   1.000
_cell.length_c   1.000
_cell.angle_alpha   90.00
_cell.angle_beta   90.00
_cell.angle_gamma   90.00
#
_symmetry.space_group_name_H-M   'P 1'
#
loop_
_entity.id
_entity.type
_entity.pdbx_description
1 polymer ?
#
loop_
_entity_poly.entity_id
_entity_poly.type
_entity_poly.pdbx_seq_one_letter_code
_entity_poly.pdbx_strand_id
1 'polypeptide(L)'
;MAAATSFSTTPAPSETLKSAPSSNGNVTGGVLGAKMVSSVPSLKPMISLDFETSVFKKEKVSLAGHEEYIVRGGRDLFHLLPDAFKGIKQIGVLGWGSQGPAQAQNLRDSLAEAKSDIKVKIGLRKGSRSFAEARAAGFTEENGTLGDIWETVSGSDLVLLLISDAAQADNYEKVFSHMKPNSILGLSHGFLLGPFAVHGT
;
A
#
# COMPACT_ATOMS: atom_id res chain seq x y z
N MET A 1 13.92 -28.71 -33.66
CA MET A 1 13.23 -29.94 -33.23
C MET A 1 12.40 -29.56 -32.00
N ALA A 2 11.11 -29.22 -32.15
CA ALA A 2 9.95 -30.14 -32.04
C ALA A 2 9.99 -30.93 -30.71
N ALA A 3 8.99 -30.89 -29.83
CA ALA A 3 7.55 -30.96 -30.09
C ALA A 3 6.69 -30.30 -29.00
N ALA A 4 5.53 -29.82 -29.43
CA ALA A 4 4.36 -29.53 -28.61
C ALA A 4 3.52 -30.82 -28.45
N THR A 5 2.84 -30.98 -27.32
CA THR A 5 1.78 -31.98 -27.15
C THR A 5 0.56 -31.33 -26.51
N SER A 6 -0.45 -31.11 -27.34
CA SER A 6 -1.84 -30.84 -27.00
C SER A 6 -2.58 -32.15 -26.71
N PHE A 7 -3.47 -32.17 -25.71
CA PHE A 7 -4.52 -33.17 -25.62
C PHE A 7 -5.89 -32.50 -25.42
N SER A 8 -6.82 -32.89 -26.29
CA SER A 8 -8.23 -32.55 -26.35
C SER A 8 -9.02 -33.82 -26.05
N THR A 9 -10.07 -33.78 -25.22
CA THR A 9 -11.20 -34.72 -25.32
C THR A 9 -12.49 -34.17 -24.66
N THR A 10 -13.49 -33.97 -25.53
CA THR A 10 -14.97 -33.91 -25.48
C THR A 10 -15.82 -33.95 -24.19
N PRO A 11 -17.05 -33.37 -24.22
CA PRO A 11 -17.97 -33.23 -23.09
C PRO A 11 -18.94 -34.42 -22.91
N ALA A 12 -19.44 -34.59 -21.68
CA ALA A 12 -20.45 -35.58 -21.28
C ALA A 12 -21.90 -35.03 -21.43
N PRO A 13 -22.94 -35.91 -21.51
CA PRO A 13 -24.21 -35.62 -22.18
C PRO A 13 -25.30 -35.00 -21.29
N SER A 14 -26.26 -34.36 -21.96
CA SER A 14 -27.46 -33.71 -21.41
C SER A 14 -28.52 -34.73 -20.98
N GLU A 15 -28.98 -34.68 -19.73
CA GLU A 15 -30.18 -35.39 -19.29
C GLU A 15 -31.44 -34.58 -19.62
N THR A 16 -32.34 -35.23 -20.36
CA THR A 16 -33.66 -34.73 -20.76
C THR A 16 -34.69 -35.29 -19.78
N LEU A 17 -35.30 -34.43 -18.96
CA LEU A 17 -36.41 -34.82 -18.08
C LEU A 17 -37.75 -34.60 -18.77
N LYS A 18 -38.56 -35.66 -18.70
CA LYS A 18 -39.81 -35.92 -19.42
C LYS A 18 -40.95 -34.98 -19.04
N SER A 19 -41.79 -34.69 -20.02
CA SER A 19 -43.11 -34.07 -19.89
C SER A 19 -44.18 -35.05 -19.38
N ALA A 20 -45.15 -34.53 -18.62
CA ALA A 20 -46.41 -35.17 -18.26
C ALA A 20 -47.56 -34.13 -18.36
N PRO A 21 -48.83 -34.54 -18.53
CA PRO A 21 -49.76 -33.86 -19.42
C PRO A 21 -50.72 -32.82 -18.79
N SER A 22 -51.18 -31.94 -19.68
CA SER A 22 -52.35 -31.03 -19.71
C SER A 22 -53.46 -31.16 -18.67
N SER A 23 -53.91 -30.01 -18.14
CA SER A 23 -55.32 -29.75 -17.82
C SER A 23 -55.74 -28.33 -18.26
N ASN A 24 -56.73 -28.27 -19.15
CA ASN A 24 -57.40 -27.05 -19.64
C ASN A 24 -58.15 -26.30 -18.52
N GLY A 25 -58.02 -24.98 -18.50
CA GLY A 25 -58.85 -24.09 -17.70
C GLY A 25 -58.83 -22.68 -18.28
N ASN A 26 -59.85 -22.35 -19.07
CA ASN A 26 -60.06 -21.04 -19.67
C ASN A 26 -60.75 -20.12 -18.65
N VAL A 27 -60.08 -19.09 -18.12
CA VAL A 27 -60.72 -18.00 -17.38
C VAL A 27 -60.08 -16.67 -17.75
N THR A 28 -60.91 -15.84 -18.37
CA THR A 28 -60.76 -14.41 -18.65
C THR A 28 -60.65 -13.57 -17.37
N GLY A 29 -59.70 -12.64 -17.29
CA GLY A 29 -59.79 -11.54 -16.31
C GLY A 29 -58.49 -10.80 -16.00
N GLY A 30 -58.49 -9.49 -16.28
CA GLY A 30 -57.75 -8.49 -15.48
C GLY A 30 -56.30 -8.20 -15.88
N VAL A 31 -56.11 -7.18 -16.73
CA VAL A 31 -54.84 -6.45 -16.85
C VAL A 31 -54.70 -5.57 -15.60
N LEU A 32 -53.86 -5.98 -14.65
CA LEU A 32 -53.38 -5.12 -13.57
C LEU A 32 -51.86 -5.27 -13.53
N GLY A 33 -51.19 -4.30 -14.15
CA GLY A 33 -49.74 -4.24 -14.25
C GLY A 33 -49.09 -4.19 -12.87
N ALA A 34 -48.37 -5.26 -12.52
CA ALA A 34 -47.42 -5.23 -11.43
C ALA A 34 -46.25 -4.34 -11.86
N LYS A 35 -46.27 -3.07 -11.42
CA LYS A 35 -45.18 -2.12 -11.61
C LYS A 35 -44.02 -2.60 -10.72
N MET A 36 -43.09 -3.38 -11.28
CA MET A 36 -41.84 -3.72 -10.62
C MET A 36 -41.07 -2.42 -10.38
N VAL A 37 -41.07 -1.94 -9.14
CA VAL A 37 -40.09 -0.95 -8.70
C VAL A 37 -38.82 -1.75 -8.43
N SER A 38 -37.95 -1.85 -9.44
CA SER A 38 -36.56 -2.23 -9.20
C SER A 38 -35.93 -1.10 -8.39
N SER A 39 -35.96 -1.23 -7.07
CA SER A 39 -35.11 -0.43 -6.21
C SER A 39 -33.67 -0.76 -6.60
N VAL A 40 -33.05 0.10 -7.40
CA VAL A 40 -31.61 0.06 -7.65
C VAL A 40 -30.96 0.09 -6.26
N PRO A 41 -30.08 -0.86 -5.91
CA PRO A 41 -29.35 -0.80 -4.66
C PRO A 41 -28.70 0.57 -4.56
N SER A 42 -28.97 1.30 -3.47
CA SER A 42 -28.33 2.59 -3.20
C SER A 42 -26.82 2.36 -3.18
N LEU A 43 -26.14 2.82 -4.24
CA LEU A 43 -24.68 2.80 -4.31
C LEU A 43 -24.20 3.62 -3.11
N LYS A 44 -23.48 2.96 -2.19
CA LYS A 44 -22.78 3.64 -1.11
C LYS A 44 -22.00 4.80 -1.73
N PRO A 45 -22.17 6.06 -1.28
CA PRO A 45 -21.38 7.15 -1.81
C PRO A 45 -19.91 6.81 -1.61
N MET A 46 -19.17 6.67 -2.71
CA MET A 46 -17.72 6.55 -2.66
C MET A 46 -17.18 7.81 -2.01
N ILE A 47 -16.40 7.64 -0.95
CA ILE A 47 -15.80 8.73 -0.20
C ILE A 47 -14.70 9.31 -1.09
N SER A 48 -14.91 10.51 -1.64
CA SER A 48 -13.82 11.28 -2.26
C SER A 48 -13.02 11.93 -1.13
N LEU A 49 -11.74 11.57 -1.01
CA LEU A 49 -10.81 12.19 -0.07
C LEU A 49 -10.09 13.34 -0.77
N ASP A 50 -9.99 14.47 -0.08
CA ASP A 50 -9.17 15.61 -0.46
C ASP A 50 -7.99 15.77 0.52
N PHE A 51 -6.90 16.36 0.07
CA PHE A 51 -5.72 16.67 0.87
C PHE A 51 -5.16 18.04 0.50
N GLU A 52 -4.54 18.69 1.48
CA GLU A 52 -3.89 19.99 1.28
C GLU A 52 -2.38 19.81 1.14
N THR A 53 -1.78 20.57 0.23
CA THR A 53 -0.34 20.60 0.02
C THR A 53 0.10 22.01 -0.34
N SER A 54 1.20 22.46 0.27
CA SER A 54 1.84 23.75 -0.01
C SER A 54 3.04 23.63 -0.94
N VAL A 55 3.49 22.39 -1.23
CA VAL A 55 4.74 22.12 -1.95
C VAL A 55 4.48 21.55 -3.34
N PHE A 56 3.56 20.59 -3.46
CA PHE A 56 3.29 19.90 -4.72
C PHE A 56 2.02 20.40 -5.38
N LYS A 57 1.97 20.33 -6.71
CA LYS A 57 0.77 20.67 -7.47
C LYS A 57 -0.28 19.58 -7.34
N LYS A 58 -1.43 19.91 -6.73
CA LYS A 58 -2.64 19.07 -6.69
C LYS A 58 -3.36 19.14 -8.03
N GLU A 59 -3.71 17.99 -8.60
CA GLU A 59 -4.48 17.87 -9.84
C GLU A 59 -5.76 17.09 -9.61
N LYS A 60 -6.85 17.53 -10.23
CA LYS A 60 -8.14 16.83 -10.19
C LYS A 60 -8.29 15.92 -11.40
N VAL A 61 -8.72 14.69 -11.20
CA VAL A 61 -9.04 13.71 -12.24
C VAL A 61 -10.48 13.23 -12.10
N SER A 62 -11.12 12.88 -13.23
CA SER A 62 -12.45 12.29 -13.25
C SER A 62 -12.37 10.81 -13.60
N LEU A 63 -12.85 9.96 -12.71
CA LEU A 63 -12.91 8.51 -12.88
C LEU A 63 -14.37 8.06 -12.79
N ALA A 64 -14.95 7.64 -13.91
CA ALA A 64 -16.36 7.23 -13.99
C ALA A 64 -17.35 8.27 -13.42
N GLY A 65 -17.07 9.56 -13.57
CA GLY A 65 -17.90 10.65 -13.04
C GLY A 65 -17.59 11.06 -11.60
N HIS A 66 -16.60 10.43 -10.96
CA HIS A 66 -16.13 10.78 -9.62
C HIS A 66 -14.86 11.62 -9.70
N GLU A 67 -14.83 12.71 -8.94
CA GLU A 67 -13.64 13.56 -8.83
C GLU A 67 -12.69 13.02 -7.75
N GLU A 68 -11.43 12.85 -8.12
CA GLU A 68 -10.34 12.49 -7.22
C GLU A 68 -9.16 13.46 -7.38
N TYR A 69 -8.37 13.63 -6.33
CA TYR A 69 -7.18 14.48 -6.34
C TYR A 69 -5.91 13.63 -6.34
N ILE A 70 -4.95 14.01 -7.18
CA ILE A 70 -3.67 13.33 -7.33
C ILE A 70 -2.50 14.33 -7.31
N VAL A 71 -1.30 13.81 -7.09
CA VAL A 71 -0.03 14.48 -7.40
C VAL A 71 0.69 13.63 -8.44
N ARG A 72 1.06 14.22 -9.58
CA ARG A 72 1.88 13.52 -10.57
C ARG A 72 3.33 13.49 -10.12
N GLY A 73 3.98 12.34 -10.24
CA GLY A 73 5.42 12.20 -9.99
C GLY A 73 6.26 12.58 -11.21
N GLY A 74 7.55 12.80 -10.99
CA GLY A 74 8.53 13.13 -12.02
C GLY A 74 9.86 13.55 -11.39
N ARG A 75 10.98 13.28 -12.07
CA ARG A 75 12.32 13.69 -11.58
C ARG A 75 12.49 15.21 -11.56
N ASP A 76 11.77 15.90 -12.43
CA ASP A 76 11.68 17.36 -12.46
C ASP A 76 11.20 17.95 -11.13
N LEU A 77 10.51 17.16 -10.29
CA LEU A 77 10.01 17.58 -8.98
C LEU A 77 11.00 17.38 -7.83
N PHE A 78 12.18 16.76 -8.05
CA PHE A 78 13.12 16.47 -6.98
C PHE A 78 13.63 17.72 -6.26
N HIS A 79 13.71 18.86 -6.95
CA HIS A 79 14.08 20.14 -6.34
C HIS A 79 13.12 20.60 -5.22
N LEU A 80 11.90 20.05 -5.15
CA LEU A 80 10.91 20.34 -4.11
C LEU A 80 11.07 19.48 -2.85
N LEU A 81 11.88 18.40 -2.91
CA LEU A 81 12.06 17.47 -1.79
C LEU A 81 12.60 18.15 -0.51
N PRO A 82 13.53 19.12 -0.56
CA PRO A 82 13.97 19.82 0.65
C PRO A 82 12.84 20.54 1.40
N ASP A 83 11.91 21.16 0.66
CA ASP A 83 10.75 21.82 1.25
C ASP A 83 9.72 20.81 1.76
N ALA A 84 9.49 19.72 1.01
CA ALA A 84 8.60 18.63 1.43
C ALA A 84 9.08 17.92 2.70
N PHE A 85 10.40 17.78 2.87
CA PHE A 85 11.03 17.15 4.03
C PHE A 85 11.54 18.17 5.05
N LYS A 86 11.01 19.39 5.06
CA LYS A 86 11.43 20.42 6.02
C LYS A 86 11.31 19.91 7.46
N GLY A 87 12.42 19.98 8.19
CA GLY A 87 12.51 19.50 9.58
C GLY A 87 12.96 18.05 9.73
N ILE A 88 13.04 17.29 8.64
CA ILE A 88 13.63 15.95 8.62
C ILE A 88 15.13 16.07 8.35
N LYS A 89 15.95 15.47 9.20
CA LYS A 89 17.40 15.33 9.01
C LYS A 89 17.80 13.89 8.74
N GLN A 90 17.05 12.93 9.30
CA GLN A 90 17.27 11.51 9.06
C GLN A 90 15.96 10.77 8.79
N ILE A 91 15.97 9.95 7.74
CA ILE A 91 14.94 8.97 7.39
C ILE A 91 15.46 7.58 7.77
N GLY A 92 14.82 6.94 8.74
CA GLY A 92 15.13 5.59 9.19
C GLY A 92 14.31 4.56 8.43
N VAL A 93 14.95 3.71 7.62
CA VAL A 93 14.29 2.62 6.89
C VAL A 93 14.51 1.32 7.66
N LEU A 94 13.44 0.78 8.26
CA LEU A 94 13.53 -0.40 9.11
C LEU A 94 13.22 -1.67 8.33
N GLY A 95 14.16 -2.60 8.34
CA GLY A 95 14.03 -3.87 7.62
C GLY A 95 14.57 -3.82 6.19
N TRP A 96 14.93 -5.00 5.69
CA TRP A 96 15.53 -5.21 4.37
C TRP A 96 14.85 -6.38 3.64
N GLY A 97 13.51 -6.36 3.66
CA GLY A 97 12.68 -7.31 2.92
C GLY A 97 12.52 -6.91 1.45
N SER A 98 11.32 -7.03 0.89
CA SER A 98 11.05 -6.63 -0.50
C SER A 98 11.03 -5.11 -0.70
N GLN A 99 10.41 -4.36 0.23
CA GLN A 99 10.24 -2.91 0.09
C GLN A 99 11.46 -2.10 0.54
N GLY A 100 12.16 -2.57 1.58
CA GLY A 100 13.31 -1.87 2.19
C GLY A 100 14.40 -1.48 1.19
N PRO A 101 14.99 -2.43 0.43
CA PRO A 101 16.05 -2.14 -0.52
C PRO A 101 15.62 -1.15 -1.61
N ALA A 102 14.41 -1.32 -2.15
CA ALA A 102 13.89 -0.48 -3.22
C ALA A 102 13.64 0.96 -2.75
N GLN A 103 12.92 1.12 -1.63
CA GLN A 103 12.59 2.45 -1.11
C GLN A 103 13.84 3.19 -0.61
N ALA A 104 14.75 2.51 0.08
CA ALA A 104 15.97 3.13 0.58
C ALA A 104 16.86 3.67 -0.55
N GLN A 105 17.07 2.88 -1.61
CA GLN A 105 17.89 3.31 -2.75
C GLN A 105 17.21 4.44 -3.51
N ASN A 106 15.90 4.34 -3.77
CA ASN A 106 15.16 5.40 -4.45
C ASN A 106 15.20 6.73 -3.67
N LEU A 107 15.04 6.69 -2.34
CA LEU A 107 15.14 7.87 -1.49
C LEU A 107 16.54 8.45 -1.51
N ARG A 108 17.58 7.62 -1.32
CA ARG A 108 18.98 8.06 -1.36
C ARG A 108 19.28 8.77 -2.68
N ASP A 109 18.92 8.15 -3.80
CA ASP A 109 19.25 8.66 -5.14
C ASP A 109 18.47 9.96 -5.44
N SER A 110 17.18 10.02 -5.08
CA SER A 110 16.35 11.23 -5.27
C SER A 110 16.81 12.39 -4.41
N LEU A 111 17.20 12.14 -3.15
CA LEU A 111 17.73 13.16 -2.24
C LEU A 111 19.11 13.65 -2.71
N ALA A 112 19.96 12.76 -3.23
CA ALA A 112 21.25 13.13 -3.81
C ALA A 112 21.07 14.03 -5.04
N GLU A 113 20.13 13.70 -5.94
CA GLU A 113 19.80 14.53 -7.10
C GLU A 113 19.22 15.90 -6.68
N ALA A 114 18.40 15.93 -5.62
CA ALA A 114 17.90 17.16 -5.00
C ALA A 114 18.96 17.96 -4.21
N LYS A 115 20.19 17.43 -4.08
CA LYS A 115 21.28 18.00 -3.25
C LYS A 115 20.87 18.23 -1.80
N SER A 116 20.02 17.36 -1.27
CA SER A 116 19.60 17.36 0.13
C SER A 116 20.67 16.71 1.02
N ASP A 117 20.81 17.21 2.24
CA ASP A 117 21.67 16.67 3.30
C ASP A 117 20.97 15.63 4.18
N ILE A 118 19.72 15.28 3.87
CA ILE A 118 18.95 14.27 4.60
C ILE A 118 19.62 12.90 4.48
N LYS A 119 19.85 12.28 5.63
CA LYS A 119 20.45 10.95 5.70
C LYS A 119 19.39 9.85 5.63
N VAL A 120 19.54 8.91 4.70
CA VAL A 120 18.79 7.65 4.70
C VAL A 120 19.61 6.62 5.49
N LYS A 121 19.09 6.14 6.62
CA LYS A 121 19.76 5.14 7.48
C LYS A 121 18.93 3.87 7.59
N ILE A 122 19.56 2.72 7.38
CA ILE A 122 18.93 1.41 7.47
C ILE A 122 19.05 0.88 8.90
N GLY A 123 17.92 0.50 9.48
CA GLY A 123 17.84 -0.12 10.80
C GLY A 123 17.54 -1.61 10.69
N LEU A 124 18.48 -2.45 11.14
CA LEU A 124 18.32 -3.90 11.14
C LEU A 124 18.46 -4.46 12.55
N ARG A 125 17.69 -5.52 12.85
CA ARG A 125 17.86 -6.26 14.10
C ARG A 125 19.27 -6.86 14.20
N LYS A 126 19.85 -6.87 15.40
CA LYS A 126 21.12 -7.54 15.65
C LYS A 126 21.14 -8.97 15.11
N GLY A 127 22.21 -9.33 14.40
CA GLY A 127 22.36 -10.65 13.77
C GLY A 127 21.52 -10.86 12.50
N SER A 128 20.89 -9.81 11.95
CA SER A 128 20.22 -9.92 10.66
C SER A 128 21.18 -10.40 9.56
N ARG A 129 20.72 -11.32 8.72
CA ARG A 129 21.49 -11.79 7.55
C ARG A 129 21.62 -10.69 6.48
N SER A 130 20.70 -9.73 6.47
CA SER A 130 20.62 -8.68 5.47
C SER A 130 21.63 -7.54 5.67
N PHE A 131 22.46 -7.56 6.72
CA PHE A 131 23.55 -6.59 6.86
C PHE A 131 24.50 -6.62 5.66
N ALA A 132 24.84 -7.82 5.17
CA ALA A 132 25.71 -7.95 4.00
C ALA A 132 25.07 -7.37 2.73
N GLU A 133 23.76 -7.58 2.55
CA GLU A 133 23.02 -7.06 1.40
C GLU A 133 22.88 -5.53 1.45
N ALA A 134 22.61 -4.96 2.62
CA ALA A 134 22.58 -3.51 2.81
C ALA A 134 23.93 -2.86 2.52
N ARG A 135 25.04 -3.47 2.98
CA ARG A 135 26.40 -3.03 2.66
C ARG A 135 26.70 -3.12 1.16
N ALA A 136 26.30 -4.20 0.50
CA ALA A 136 26.44 -4.33 -0.95
C ALA A 136 25.67 -3.25 -1.72
N ALA A 137 24.56 -2.76 -1.17
CA ALA A 137 23.81 -1.64 -1.73
C ALA A 137 24.39 -0.25 -1.36
N GLY A 138 25.50 -0.18 -0.62
CA GLY A 138 26.17 1.06 -0.24
C GLY A 138 25.76 1.65 1.12
N PHE A 139 24.90 0.95 1.88
CA PHE A 139 24.54 1.35 3.23
C PHE A 139 25.47 0.70 4.24
N THR A 140 26.26 1.50 4.97
CA THR A 140 27.34 0.97 5.81
C THR A 140 27.38 1.62 7.18
N GLU A 141 27.97 0.95 8.15
CA GLU A 141 28.20 1.51 9.47
C GLU A 141 29.16 2.69 9.40
N GLU A 142 30.17 2.64 8.53
CA GLU A 142 31.23 3.64 8.42
C GLU A 142 30.73 5.00 7.90
N ASN A 143 29.82 5.00 6.92
CA ASN A 143 29.14 6.23 6.46
C ASN A 143 27.90 6.57 7.33
N GLY A 144 27.64 5.80 8.38
CA GLY A 144 26.54 6.00 9.32
C GLY A 144 25.15 5.80 8.72
N THR A 145 25.04 5.03 7.64
CA THR A 145 23.76 4.74 6.95
C THR A 145 23.26 3.32 7.18
N LEU A 146 23.91 2.54 8.02
CA LEU A 146 23.45 1.22 8.49
C LEU A 146 23.70 1.11 10.00
N GLY A 147 22.77 0.53 10.74
CA GLY A 147 22.93 0.31 12.18
C GLY A 147 21.84 -0.55 12.80
N ASP A 148 21.82 -0.58 14.13
CA ASP A 148 20.78 -1.27 14.89
C ASP A 148 19.42 -0.61 14.67
N ILE A 149 18.37 -1.43 14.69
CA ILE A 149 17.00 -1.00 14.47
C ILE A 149 16.56 0.06 15.51
N TRP A 150 16.88 -0.11 16.79
CA TRP A 150 16.41 0.79 17.85
C TRP A 150 17.16 2.12 17.84
N GLU A 151 18.48 2.07 17.60
CA GLU A 151 19.29 3.28 17.38
C GLU A 151 18.78 4.08 16.17
N THR A 152 18.41 3.38 15.09
CA THR A 152 17.88 4.02 13.88
C THR A 152 16.52 4.66 14.15
N VAL A 153 15.62 4.01 14.89
CA VAL A 153 14.33 4.61 15.29
C VAL A 153 14.54 5.87 16.11
N SER A 154 15.34 5.80 17.17
CA SER A 154 15.58 6.94 18.06
C SER A 154 16.34 8.09 17.39
N GLY A 155 17.12 7.81 16.36
CA GLY A 155 17.86 8.82 15.59
C GLY A 155 17.05 9.51 14.49
N SER A 156 15.89 8.96 14.08
CA SER A 156 15.18 9.41 12.88
C SER A 156 14.02 10.37 13.17
N ASP A 157 13.78 11.29 12.23
CA ASP A 157 12.66 12.23 12.29
C ASP A 157 11.47 11.71 11.46
N LEU A 158 11.77 10.90 10.44
CA LEU A 158 10.82 10.06 9.71
C LEU A 158 11.29 8.61 9.80
N VAL A 159 10.43 7.73 10.31
CA VAL A 159 10.69 6.28 10.41
C VAL A 159 9.80 5.55 9.40
N LEU A 160 10.38 4.79 8.49
CA LEU A 160 9.67 3.89 7.57
C LEU A 160 9.72 2.47 8.13
N LEU A 161 8.58 1.98 8.62
CA LEU A 161 8.46 0.63 9.19
C LEU A 161 8.15 -0.38 8.07
N LEU A 162 9.20 -1.01 7.53
CA LEU A 162 9.13 -1.93 6.39
C LEU A 162 9.51 -3.38 6.77
N ILE A 163 9.30 -3.73 8.05
CA ILE A 163 9.39 -5.11 8.54
C ILE A 163 8.09 -5.86 8.23
N SER A 164 8.11 -7.19 8.31
CA SER A 164 6.92 -8.03 8.09
C SER A 164 5.78 -7.66 9.03
N ASP A 165 4.55 -7.74 8.56
CA ASP A 165 3.31 -7.45 9.29
C ASP A 165 3.22 -8.12 10.68
N ALA A 166 3.55 -9.40 10.77
CA ALA A 166 3.60 -10.12 12.06
C ALA A 166 4.60 -9.47 13.04
N ALA A 167 5.80 -9.12 12.56
CA ALA A 167 6.79 -8.42 13.37
C ALA A 167 6.34 -7.00 13.76
N GLN A 168 5.52 -6.31 12.96
CA GLN A 168 4.94 -5.03 13.34
C GLN A 168 3.95 -5.22 14.51
N ALA A 169 3.05 -6.21 14.41
CA ALA A 169 2.10 -6.52 15.47
C ALA A 169 2.78 -6.93 16.79
N ASP A 170 3.90 -7.64 16.73
CA ASP A 170 4.62 -8.08 17.93
C ASP A 170 5.49 -6.97 18.57
N ASN A 171 5.86 -5.92 17.83
CA ASN A 171 6.89 -4.97 18.27
C ASN A 171 6.46 -3.49 18.25
N TYR A 172 5.20 -3.16 17.93
CA TYR A 172 4.77 -1.76 17.77
C TYR A 172 5.01 -0.91 19.03
N GLU A 173 4.78 -1.45 20.23
CA GLU A 173 5.02 -0.73 21.50
C GLU A 173 6.49 -0.35 21.67
N LYS A 174 7.37 -1.27 21.25
CA LYS A 174 8.80 -1.03 21.30
C LYS A 174 9.24 -0.02 20.25
N VAL A 175 8.65 -0.03 19.05
CA VAL A 175 8.89 1.01 18.05
C VAL A 175 8.45 2.37 18.59
N PHE A 176 7.23 2.48 19.10
CA PHE A 176 6.70 3.74 19.64
C PHE A 176 7.50 4.28 20.82
N SER A 177 7.96 3.42 21.73
CA SER A 177 8.78 3.87 22.88
C SER A 177 10.16 4.39 22.49
N HIS A 178 10.67 4.04 21.31
CA HIS A 178 11.97 4.53 20.81
C HIS A 178 11.85 5.75 19.90
N MET A 179 10.64 6.07 19.42
CA MET A 179 10.44 7.20 18.51
C MET A 179 10.65 8.53 19.22
N LYS A 180 11.18 9.52 18.48
CA LYS A 180 11.28 10.89 19.00
C LYS A 180 9.87 11.47 19.16
N PRO A 181 9.62 12.29 20.19
CA PRO A 181 8.41 13.10 20.25
C PRO A 181 8.25 13.93 18.98
N ASN A 182 7.03 13.99 18.45
CA ASN A 182 6.67 14.72 17.21
C ASN A 182 7.37 14.23 15.92
N SER A 183 7.99 13.04 15.93
CA SER A 183 8.46 12.39 14.70
C SER A 183 7.33 11.72 13.93
N ILE A 184 7.61 11.34 12.69
CA ILE A 184 6.63 10.76 11.76
C ILE A 184 6.90 9.26 11.61
N LEU A 185 5.86 8.44 11.73
CA LEU A 185 5.89 7.03 11.33
C LEU A 185 5.21 6.85 9.97
N GLY A 186 5.97 6.38 8.99
CA GLY A 186 5.48 5.97 7.67
C GLY A 186 5.31 4.46 7.60
N LEU A 187 4.14 4.03 7.13
CA LEU A 187 3.82 2.64 6.82
C LEU A 187 3.58 2.51 5.32
N SER A 188 4.05 1.41 4.71
CA SER A 188 3.73 1.09 3.31
C SER A 188 2.50 0.19 3.16
N HIS A 189 1.96 -0.31 4.29
CA HIS A 189 0.70 -1.03 4.34
C HIS A 189 -0.04 -0.73 5.65
N GLY A 190 -1.37 -0.67 5.59
CA GLY A 190 -2.22 -0.36 6.74
C GLY A 190 -2.44 -1.51 7.73
N PHE A 191 -1.73 -2.64 7.61
CA PHE A 191 -1.93 -3.82 8.46
C PHE A 191 -1.90 -3.48 9.95
N LEU A 192 -0.92 -2.67 10.38
CA LEU A 192 -0.75 -2.30 11.78
C LEU A 192 -1.93 -1.48 12.35
N LEU A 193 -2.74 -0.82 11.50
CA LEU A 193 -3.94 -0.11 11.96
C LEU A 193 -5.05 -1.07 12.43
N GLY A 194 -5.12 -2.27 11.88
CA GLY A 194 -6.13 -3.27 12.22
C GLY A 194 -6.10 -3.70 13.69
N PRO A 195 -4.95 -4.15 14.22
CA PRO A 195 -4.81 -4.51 15.64
C PRO A 195 -5.22 -3.40 16.61
N PHE A 196 -4.94 -2.13 16.30
CA PHE A 196 -5.36 -0.99 17.13
C PHE A 196 -6.88 -0.77 17.12
N ALA A 197 -7.53 -0.98 15.96
CA ALA A 197 -8.98 -0.85 15.84
C ALA A 197 -9.75 -1.92 16.65
N VAL A 198 -9.12 -3.07 16.93
CA VAL A 198 -9.73 -4.16 17.71
C VAL A 198 -9.58 -3.97 19.22
N HIS A 199 -8.52 -3.29 19.67
CA HIS A 199 -8.24 -3.08 21.11
C HIS A 199 -8.54 -1.65 21.59
N GLY A 200 -9.06 -0.79 20.71
CA GLY A 200 -9.53 0.55 21.05
C GLY A 200 -10.97 0.55 21.57
N THR A 201 -11.17 0.06 22.80
CA THR A 201 -12.33 0.37 23.67
C THR A 201 -11.87 0.58 25.09
#